data_AF-A0A0E9LY61-F1
#
_entry.id   AF-A0A0E9LY61-F1
#
_cell.length_a   1.000
_cell.length_b   1.000
_cell.length_c   1.000
_cell.angle_alpha   90.00
_cell.angle_beta   90.00
_cell.angle_gamma   90.00
#
_symmetry.space_group_name_H-M   'P 1'
#
loop_
_entity.id
_entity.type
_entity.pdbx_description
1 polymer ?
#
loop_
_entity_poly.entity_id
_entity_poly.type
_entity_poly.pdbx_seq_one_letter_code
_entity_poly.pdbx_strand_id
1 'polypeptide(L)'
;MEALLNQSSPPDVVLLDDAFQHRYVKPGLSIMVMDYHRPLWKDTCLPAGNLRESASGINRADLIIINKCPPHLKRETAHELSRRLRLKNKQPVFFTSIEYDDPVALANGPSGLSFTQILQQTKSPFIAIAGIGNPIPFFESLERFHVPFKTRTFKDHHAYTSDDLELMAGCNGPSRKCEPRLLPQKRMLFGCETRLE
;
A
#
# COMPACT_ATOMS: atom_id res chain seq x y z
N MET A 1 -2.99 19.43 -21.18
CA MET A 1 -4.31 19.05 -21.69
C MET A 1 -4.36 19.17 -23.22
N GLU A 2 -3.98 20.32 -23.80
CA GLU A 2 -4.00 20.53 -25.26
C GLU A 2 -3.23 19.47 -26.06
N ALA A 3 -2.06 19.04 -25.57
CA ALA A 3 -1.29 17.97 -26.20
C ALA A 3 -2.03 16.62 -26.28
N LEU A 4 -2.92 16.31 -25.33
CA LEU A 4 -3.73 15.08 -25.33
C LEU A 4 -4.92 15.21 -26.29
N LEU A 5 -5.52 16.40 -26.38
CA LEU A 5 -6.64 16.70 -27.27
C LEU A 5 -6.21 16.72 -28.76
N ASN A 6 -4.94 17.04 -29.03
CA ASN A 6 -4.38 17.08 -30.37
C ASN A 6 -3.85 15.72 -30.87
N GLN A 7 -4.05 14.63 -30.11
CA GLN A 7 -3.71 13.29 -30.57
C GLN A 7 -4.69 12.82 -31.67
N SER A 8 -4.23 11.96 -32.57
CA SER A 8 -5.05 11.40 -33.66
C SER A 8 -6.25 10.59 -33.16
N SER A 9 -6.18 10.09 -31.92
CA SER A 9 -7.27 9.46 -31.20
C SER A 9 -7.25 10.00 -29.77
N PRO A 10 -8.00 11.07 -29.48
CA PRO A 10 -8.02 11.66 -28.15
C PRO A 10 -8.70 10.71 -27.14
N PRO A 11 -8.24 10.66 -25.88
CA PRO A 11 -8.85 9.83 -24.87
C PRO A 11 -10.22 10.37 -24.44
N ASP A 12 -11.19 9.48 -24.22
CA ASP A 12 -12.51 9.84 -23.71
C ASP A 12 -12.47 10.30 -22.24
N VAL A 13 -11.54 9.74 -21.46
CA VAL A 13 -11.37 10.00 -20.02
C VAL A 13 -9.90 10.12 -19.68
N VAL A 14 -9.57 11.13 -18.88
CA VAL A 14 -8.23 11.32 -18.30
C VAL A 14 -8.33 11.15 -16.78
N LEU A 15 -7.56 10.22 -16.24
CA LEU A 15 -7.40 10.07 -14.79
C LEU A 15 -6.13 10.80 -14.35
N LEU A 16 -6.29 11.74 -13.42
CA LEU A 16 -5.18 12.49 -12.85
C LEU A 16 -4.87 11.93 -11.45
N ASP A 17 -3.75 11.22 -11.34
CA ASP A 17 -3.24 10.77 -10.05
C ASP A 17 -2.64 11.95 -9.27
N ASP A 18 -2.90 12.02 -7.96
CA ASP A 18 -2.40 13.07 -7.05
C ASP A 18 -2.65 14.54 -7.48
N ALA A 19 -3.72 14.80 -8.23
CA ALA A 19 -3.99 16.14 -8.79
C ALA A 19 -5.01 16.98 -7.98
N PHE A 20 -5.43 16.57 -6.79
CA PHE A 20 -6.47 17.28 -6.02
C PHE A 20 -6.07 18.72 -5.65
N GLN A 21 -4.77 18.98 -5.47
CA GLN A 21 -4.22 20.31 -5.22
C GLN A 21 -3.99 21.12 -6.52
N HIS A 22 -4.05 20.49 -7.70
CA HIS A 22 -3.77 21.12 -8.98
C HIS A 22 -4.97 21.94 -9.51
N ARG A 23 -5.18 23.11 -8.90
CA ARG A 23 -6.37 23.97 -9.14
C ARG A 23 -6.51 24.56 -10.54
N TYR A 24 -5.43 24.56 -11.33
CA TYR A 24 -5.46 25.10 -12.69
C TYR A 24 -6.29 24.21 -13.64
N VAL A 25 -6.28 22.89 -13.42
CA VAL A 25 -7.08 21.95 -14.20
C VAL A 25 -8.42 21.76 -13.50
N LYS A 26 -9.51 22.02 -14.22
CA LYS A 26 -10.87 21.76 -13.73
C LYS A 26 -11.28 20.35 -14.15
N PRO A 27 -11.35 19.37 -13.24
CA PRO A 27 -11.80 18.03 -13.58
C PRO A 27 -13.33 18.03 -13.81
N GLY A 28 -13.82 17.09 -14.63
CA GLY A 28 -15.25 16.81 -14.71
C GLY A 28 -15.80 16.07 -13.49
N LEU A 29 -14.92 15.38 -12.74
CA LEU A 29 -15.21 14.73 -11.47
C LEU A 29 -13.97 14.82 -10.56
N SER A 30 -14.14 15.39 -9.38
CA SER A 30 -13.10 15.59 -8.37
C SER A 30 -13.29 14.61 -7.21
N ILE A 31 -12.35 13.69 -7.02
CA ILE A 31 -12.40 12.71 -5.93
C ILE A 31 -11.38 13.08 -4.86
N MET A 32 -11.84 13.30 -3.63
CA MET A 32 -10.94 13.47 -2.49
C MET A 32 -10.77 12.16 -1.73
N VAL A 33 -9.53 11.73 -1.53
CA VAL A 33 -9.21 10.57 -0.71
C VAL A 33 -8.66 11.03 0.64
N MET A 34 -9.20 10.51 1.73
CA MET A 34 -8.76 10.74 3.10
C MET A 34 -8.40 9.41 3.77
N ASP A 35 -7.32 9.38 4.56
CA ASP A 35 -6.95 8.20 5.35
C ASP A 35 -7.81 8.13 6.63
N TYR A 36 -8.45 6.98 6.89
CA TYR A 36 -9.26 6.71 8.08
C TYR A 36 -8.51 7.02 9.39
N HIS A 37 -7.22 6.71 9.44
CA HIS A 37 -6.39 6.88 10.64
C HIS A 37 -5.87 8.31 10.81
N ARG A 38 -5.96 9.15 9.78
CA ARG A 38 -5.49 10.54 9.77
C ARG A 38 -6.58 11.47 9.25
N PRO A 39 -7.70 11.60 9.99
CA PRO A 39 -8.80 12.42 9.52
C PRO A 39 -8.41 13.90 9.53
N LEU A 40 -8.92 14.66 8.55
CA LEU A 40 -8.58 16.06 8.30
C LEU A 40 -8.76 17.00 9.50
N TRP A 41 -9.67 16.70 10.43
CA TRP A 41 -9.91 17.53 11.63
C TRP A 41 -8.96 17.23 12.80
N LYS A 42 -8.04 16.27 12.63
CA LYS A 42 -6.99 15.94 13.61
C LYS A 42 -5.59 16.34 13.15
N ASP A 43 -5.47 17.02 12.01
CA ASP A 43 -4.19 17.40 11.43
C ASP A 43 -4.21 18.87 11.01
N THR A 44 -3.04 19.41 10.73
CA THR A 44 -2.85 20.81 10.32
C THR A 44 -2.01 20.88 9.04
N CYS A 45 -1.96 22.07 8.42
CA CYS A 45 -1.15 22.27 7.23
C CYS A 45 0.35 22.12 7.54
N LEU A 46 1.10 21.68 6.54
CA LEU A 46 2.56 21.76 6.55
C LEU A 46 3.03 23.20 6.88
N PRO A 47 4.11 23.38 7.67
CA PRO A 47 4.98 22.33 8.23
C PRO A 47 4.51 21.75 9.57
N ALA A 48 3.45 22.29 10.18
CA ALA A 48 3.00 21.88 11.53
C ALA A 48 2.29 20.52 11.56
N GLY A 49 1.74 20.09 10.43
CA GLY A 49 1.10 18.80 10.22
C GLY A 49 1.35 18.26 8.82
N ASN A 50 0.58 17.25 8.39
CA ASN A 50 0.79 16.61 7.08
C ASN A 50 -0.19 17.06 5.99
N LEU A 51 -1.14 17.94 6.31
CA LEU A 51 -2.08 18.42 5.30
C LEU A 51 -1.35 19.32 4.29
N ARG A 52 -1.54 19.02 3.00
CA ARG A 52 -0.98 19.84 1.91
C ARG A 52 -1.77 21.12 1.66
N GLU A 53 -2.99 21.18 2.17
CA GLU A 53 -3.85 22.35 2.15
C GLU A 53 -4.85 22.31 3.31
N SER A 54 -5.56 23.40 3.56
CA SER A 54 -6.52 23.47 4.65
C SER A 54 -7.67 22.47 4.48
N ALA A 55 -8.24 22.04 5.61
CA ALA A 55 -9.43 21.16 5.67
C ALA A 55 -10.62 21.66 4.81
N SER A 56 -10.72 22.97 4.56
CA SER A 56 -11.73 23.56 3.67
C SER A 56 -11.62 23.10 2.21
N GLY A 57 -10.49 22.51 1.80
CA GLY A 57 -10.29 21.95 0.45
C GLY A 57 -11.29 20.86 0.09
N ILE A 58 -11.84 20.15 1.08
CA ILE A 58 -12.89 19.14 0.89
C ILE A 58 -14.12 19.65 0.14
N ASN A 59 -14.41 20.95 0.21
CA ASN A 59 -15.57 21.53 -0.48
C ASN A 59 -15.44 21.51 -2.01
N ARG A 60 -14.24 21.25 -2.55
CA ARG A 60 -13.99 21.12 -4.00
C ARG A 60 -14.15 19.69 -4.52
N ALA A 61 -14.33 18.72 -3.64
CA ALA A 61 -14.61 17.36 -4.06
C ALA A 61 -16.03 17.27 -4.64
N ASP A 62 -16.28 16.33 -5.53
CA ASP A 62 -17.63 15.91 -5.88
C ASP A 62 -18.02 14.68 -5.05
N LEU A 63 -17.04 13.87 -4.65
CA LEU A 63 -17.20 12.75 -3.73
C LEU A 63 -15.96 12.56 -2.84
N ILE A 64 -16.16 11.92 -1.69
CA ILE A 64 -15.10 11.63 -0.71
C ILE A 64 -14.95 10.12 -0.55
N ILE A 65 -13.71 9.65 -0.56
CA ILE A 65 -13.34 8.28 -0.20
C ILE A 65 -12.55 8.33 1.11
N ILE A 66 -13.04 7.64 2.14
CA ILE A 66 -12.30 7.36 3.36
C ILE A 66 -11.61 6.01 3.19
N ASN A 67 -10.31 6.05 2.91
CA ASN A 67 -9.49 4.88 2.62
C ASN A 67 -8.88 4.27 3.89
N LYS A 68 -8.44 3.01 3.79
CA LYS A 68 -7.82 2.23 4.87
C LYS A 68 -8.72 2.06 6.09
N CYS A 69 -10.02 1.94 5.85
CA CYS A 69 -10.97 1.57 6.89
C CYS A 69 -10.71 0.13 7.37
N PRO A 70 -11.05 -0.18 8.63
CA PRO A 70 -11.14 -1.56 9.08
C PRO A 70 -12.07 -2.38 8.17
N PRO A 71 -11.77 -3.67 7.87
CA PRO A 71 -12.58 -4.51 6.98
C PRO A 71 -14.06 -4.61 7.37
N HIS A 72 -14.36 -4.51 8.67
CA HIS A 72 -15.72 -4.56 9.21
C HIS A 72 -16.09 -3.24 9.88
N LEU A 73 -16.02 -2.14 9.12
CA LEU A 73 -16.39 -0.82 9.62
C LEU A 73 -17.88 -0.79 10.01
N LYS A 74 -18.15 -0.52 11.29
CA LYS A 74 -19.51 -0.40 11.82
C LYS A 74 -20.24 0.80 11.19
N ARG A 75 -21.54 0.64 10.92
CA ARG A 75 -22.37 1.68 10.30
C ARG A 75 -22.43 2.95 11.15
N GLU A 76 -22.45 2.81 12.46
CA GLU A 76 -22.47 3.93 13.41
C GLU A 76 -21.19 4.75 13.31
N THR A 77 -20.03 4.07 13.19
CA THR A 77 -18.74 4.72 13.00
C THR A 77 -18.67 5.42 11.63
N ALA A 78 -19.15 4.78 10.57
CA ALA A 78 -19.22 5.38 9.24
C ALA A 78 -20.09 6.65 9.24
N HIS A 79 -21.28 6.59 9.86
CA HIS A 79 -22.17 7.75 9.99
C HIS A 79 -21.51 8.89 10.79
N GLU A 80 -20.83 8.58 11.90
CA GLU A 80 -20.14 9.59 12.71
C GLU A 80 -19.00 10.26 11.94
N LEU A 81 -18.21 9.50 11.16
CA LEU A 81 -17.16 10.05 10.32
C LEU A 81 -17.73 11.00 9.27
N SER A 82 -18.77 10.58 8.54
CA SER A 82 -19.44 11.42 7.54
C SER A 82 -20.00 12.71 8.15
N ARG A 83 -20.57 12.63 9.36
CA ARG A 83 -21.10 13.80 10.08
C ARG A 83 -19.99 14.78 10.48
N ARG A 84 -18.82 14.28 10.89
CA ARG A 84 -17.67 15.12 11.29
C ARG A 84 -17.04 15.87 10.12
N LEU A 85 -17.17 15.37 8.89
CA LEU A 85 -16.67 16.08 7.71
C LEU A 85 -17.40 17.41 7.45
N ARG A 86 -18.62 17.59 7.96
CA ARG A 86 -19.43 18.82 7.81
C ARG A 86 -19.55 19.26 6.34
N LEU A 87 -19.84 18.30 5.45
CA LEU A 87 -19.92 18.52 4.01
C LEU A 87 -21.03 19.50 3.64
N LYS A 88 -20.69 20.56 2.89
CA LYS A 88 -21.65 21.60 2.49
C LYS A 88 -22.56 21.17 1.34
N ASN A 89 -22.02 20.39 0.41
CA ASN A 89 -22.68 20.06 -0.86
C ASN A 89 -23.35 18.68 -0.86
N LYS A 90 -23.52 18.06 0.32
CA LYS A 90 -24.04 16.68 0.48
C LYS A 90 -23.33 15.66 -0.44
N GLN A 91 -22.03 15.85 -0.66
CA GLN A 91 -21.21 14.94 -1.46
C GLN A 91 -21.30 13.52 -0.87
N PRO A 92 -21.40 12.47 -1.69
CA PRO A 92 -21.38 11.11 -1.19
C PRO A 92 -20.02 10.78 -0.55
N VAL A 93 -20.08 9.96 0.50
CA VAL A 93 -18.91 9.47 1.23
C VAL A 93 -18.86 7.96 1.11
N PHE A 94 -17.76 7.45 0.56
CA PHE A 94 -17.48 6.03 0.43
C PHE A 94 -16.37 5.62 1.39
N PHE A 95 -16.35 4.34 1.75
CA PHE A 95 -15.38 3.78 2.68
C PHE A 95 -14.72 2.58 2.01
N THR A 96 -13.39 2.52 2.03
CA THR A 96 -12.62 1.42 1.44
C THR A 96 -11.66 0.84 2.46
N SER A 97 -11.49 -0.48 2.43
CA SER A 97 -10.48 -1.22 3.20
C SER A 97 -9.38 -1.72 2.28
N ILE A 98 -8.24 -2.11 2.86
CA ILE A 98 -7.18 -2.82 2.14
C ILE A 98 -7.29 -4.28 2.52
N GLU A 99 -7.39 -5.14 1.50
CA GLU A 99 -7.29 -6.58 1.63
C GLU A 99 -5.98 -7.03 0.97
N TYR A 100 -5.22 -7.87 1.67
CA TYR A 100 -3.96 -8.40 1.16
C TYR A 100 -4.19 -9.80 0.62
N ASP A 101 -3.84 -10.00 -0.64
CA ASP A 101 -3.88 -11.32 -1.26
C ASP A 101 -2.73 -12.21 -0.76
N ASP A 102 -2.74 -13.48 -1.13
CA ASP A 102 -1.64 -14.38 -0.91
C ASP A 102 -0.38 -13.93 -1.70
N PRO A 103 0.80 -14.04 -1.09
CA PRO A 103 2.07 -13.83 -1.77
C PRO A 103 2.22 -14.67 -3.06
N VAL A 104 2.54 -14.00 -4.17
CA VAL A 104 2.80 -14.62 -5.48
C VAL A 104 4.30 -14.57 -5.82
N ALA A 105 4.88 -15.67 -6.30
CA ALA A 105 6.28 -15.67 -6.73
C ALA A 105 6.51 -14.80 -7.98
N LEU A 106 7.54 -13.94 -7.97
CA LEU A 106 7.92 -13.03 -9.07
C LEU A 106 8.73 -13.70 -10.19
N ALA A 107 9.36 -14.83 -9.90
CA ALA A 107 10.07 -15.64 -10.88
C ALA A 107 9.60 -17.08 -10.76
N ASN A 108 9.75 -17.86 -11.83
CA ASN A 108 9.54 -19.31 -11.86
C ASN A 108 10.40 -19.96 -10.76
N GLY A 109 9.88 -20.02 -9.54
CA GLY A 109 10.50 -20.76 -8.46
C GLY A 109 10.61 -22.23 -8.88
N PRO A 110 11.47 -23.05 -8.24
CA PRO A 110 11.69 -24.44 -8.61
C PRO A 110 10.46 -25.38 -8.47
N SER A 111 9.25 -24.86 -8.36
CA SER A 111 8.06 -25.60 -8.01
C SER A 111 6.87 -24.69 -8.27
N GLY A 112 5.86 -25.15 -9.00
CA GLY A 112 4.55 -24.48 -9.15
C GLY A 112 3.73 -24.47 -7.85
N LEU A 113 4.40 -24.35 -6.71
CA LEU A 113 3.82 -24.33 -5.38
C LEU A 113 3.53 -22.88 -4.96
N SER A 114 2.35 -22.65 -4.39
CA SER A 114 2.00 -21.36 -3.78
C SER A 114 2.84 -21.10 -2.52
N PHE A 115 2.94 -19.84 -2.11
CA PHE A 115 3.61 -19.46 -0.86
C PHE A 115 3.02 -20.19 0.35
N THR A 116 1.69 -20.32 0.40
CA THR A 116 0.98 -21.07 1.44
C THR A 116 1.38 -22.54 1.50
N GLN A 117 1.57 -23.20 0.35
CA GLN A 117 2.04 -24.58 0.29
C GLN A 117 3.48 -24.72 0.80
N ILE A 118 4.37 -23.80 0.42
CA ILE A 118 5.76 -23.78 0.89
C ILE A 118 5.79 -23.62 2.41
N LEU A 119 5.01 -22.70 2.97
CA LEU A 119 4.94 -22.49 4.42
C LEU A 119 4.36 -23.71 5.16
N GLN A 120 3.32 -24.35 4.62
CA GLN A 120 2.72 -25.54 5.23
C GLN A 120 3.67 -26.74 5.24
N GLN A 121 4.44 -26.93 4.16
CA GLN A 121 5.39 -28.03 4.01
C GLN A 121 6.65 -27.82 4.86
N THR A 122 7.22 -26.61 4.82
CA THR A 122 8.51 -26.34 5.46
C THR A 122 8.37 -25.91 6.93
N LYS A 123 7.25 -25.27 7.29
CA LYS A 123 7.02 -24.53 8.56
C LYS A 123 8.21 -23.67 8.97
N SER A 124 9.01 -23.24 7.99
CA SER A 124 10.30 -22.62 8.24
C SER A 124 10.14 -21.10 8.37
N PRO A 125 10.85 -20.47 9.31
CA PRO A 125 10.83 -19.02 9.44
C PRO A 125 11.25 -18.32 8.15
N PHE A 126 10.64 -17.17 7.88
CA PHE A 126 10.94 -16.36 6.69
C PHE A 126 11.32 -14.92 7.06
N ILE A 127 11.82 -14.16 6.10
CA ILE A 127 12.12 -12.73 6.24
C ILE A 127 11.13 -11.95 5.38
N ALA A 128 10.40 -11.03 6.01
CA ALA A 128 9.48 -10.11 5.36
C ALA A 128 10.13 -8.74 5.16
N ILE A 129 10.03 -8.22 3.94
CA ILE A 129 10.71 -7.00 3.52
C ILE A 129 9.73 -6.01 2.92
N ALA A 130 9.81 -4.76 3.37
CA ALA A 130 8.93 -3.69 2.92
C ALA A 130 9.71 -2.41 2.63
N GLY A 131 9.54 -1.87 1.42
CA GLY A 131 10.05 -0.55 1.00
C GLY A 131 8.92 0.41 0.66
N ILE A 132 8.00 0.60 1.62
CA ILE A 132 6.77 1.41 1.47
C ILE A 132 6.63 2.40 2.62
N GLY A 133 5.93 3.52 2.40
CA GLY A 133 5.80 4.60 3.38
C GLY A 133 5.23 4.21 4.76
N ASN A 134 4.40 3.16 4.85
CA ASN A 134 4.01 2.56 6.14
C ASN A 134 4.01 1.03 6.02
N PRO A 135 5.04 0.33 6.55
CA PRO A 135 5.18 -1.11 6.40
C PRO A 135 4.38 -1.93 7.42
N ILE A 136 3.87 -1.31 8.49
CA ILE A 136 3.21 -2.02 9.61
C ILE A 136 2.02 -2.87 9.14
N PRO A 137 1.04 -2.34 8.38
CA PRO A 137 -0.12 -3.13 7.95
C PRO A 137 0.25 -4.31 7.04
N PHE A 138 1.37 -4.19 6.32
CA PHE A 138 1.88 -5.31 5.53
C PHE A 138 2.41 -6.43 6.43
N PHE A 139 3.22 -6.12 7.45
CA PHE A 139 3.72 -7.16 8.36
C PHE A 139 2.61 -7.80 9.19
N GLU A 140 1.68 -7.02 9.72
CA GLU A 140 0.50 -7.56 10.41
C GLU A 140 -0.30 -8.52 9.53
N SER A 141 -0.39 -8.25 8.22
CA SER A 141 -1.10 -9.13 7.29
C SER A 141 -0.47 -10.53 7.15
N LEU A 142 0.83 -10.66 7.44
CA LEU A 142 1.56 -11.92 7.33
C LEU A 142 1.39 -12.81 8.56
N GLU A 143 0.92 -12.28 9.69
CA GLU A 143 0.65 -13.06 10.90
C GLU A 143 -0.41 -14.14 10.67
N ARG A 144 -1.31 -13.94 9.70
CA ARG A 144 -2.31 -14.94 9.28
C ARG A 144 -1.73 -16.28 8.87
N PHE A 145 -0.45 -16.31 8.47
CA PHE A 145 0.22 -17.54 8.07
C PHE A 145 0.71 -18.38 9.27
N HIS A 146 0.69 -17.84 10.49
CA HIS A 146 1.08 -18.53 11.72
C HIS A 146 2.49 -19.14 11.68
N VAL A 147 3.40 -18.56 10.89
CA VAL A 147 4.81 -18.95 10.80
C VAL A 147 5.66 -17.78 11.26
N PRO A 148 6.68 -17.99 12.13
CA PRO A 148 7.55 -16.91 12.58
C PRO A 148 8.26 -16.21 11.43
N PHE A 149 8.37 -14.89 11.47
CA PHE A 149 9.15 -14.15 10.49
C PHE A 149 9.94 -13.00 11.10
N LYS A 150 11.03 -12.63 10.44
CA LYS A 150 11.80 -11.42 10.75
C LYS A 150 11.41 -10.32 9.78
N THR A 151 11.39 -9.08 10.24
CA THR A 151 11.07 -7.93 9.40
C THR A 151 12.33 -7.16 8.99
N ARG A 152 12.33 -6.62 7.77
CA ARG A 152 13.32 -5.66 7.26
C ARG A 152 12.59 -4.53 6.55
N THR A 153 12.97 -3.30 6.84
CA THR A 153 12.36 -2.11 6.23
C THR A 153 13.40 -1.32 5.45
N PHE A 154 13.01 -0.87 4.27
CA PHE A 154 13.77 0.04 3.43
C PHE A 154 13.02 1.37 3.31
N LYS A 155 13.74 2.43 2.91
CA LYS A 155 13.09 3.71 2.62
C LYS A 155 12.08 3.56 1.49
N ASP A 156 11.03 4.38 1.51
CA ASP A 156 10.09 4.41 0.40
C ASP A 156 10.84 4.79 -0.88
N HIS A 157 10.52 4.11 -1.98
CA HIS A 157 11.23 4.23 -3.26
C HIS A 157 12.72 3.81 -3.23
N HIS A 158 13.13 2.97 -2.27
CA HIS A 158 14.47 2.37 -2.30
C HIS A 158 14.70 1.59 -3.59
N ALA A 159 15.77 1.93 -4.30
CA ALA A 159 16.23 1.18 -5.46
C ALA A 159 17.02 -0.02 -4.96
N TYR A 160 16.42 -1.21 -5.00
CA TYR A 160 17.06 -2.44 -4.57
C TYR A 160 18.29 -2.76 -5.44
N THR A 161 19.42 -2.99 -4.79
CA THR A 161 20.70 -3.34 -5.39
C THR A 161 21.01 -4.83 -5.20
N SER A 162 22.01 -5.35 -5.91
CA SER A 162 22.51 -6.72 -5.70
C SER A 162 23.04 -6.93 -4.28
N ASP A 163 23.72 -5.92 -3.71
CA ASP A 163 24.22 -5.96 -2.33
C ASP A 163 23.06 -6.04 -1.33
N ASP A 164 21.93 -5.37 -1.61
CA ASP A 164 20.72 -5.52 -0.81
C ASP A 164 20.22 -6.97 -0.83
N LEU A 165 20.27 -7.66 -1.97
CA LEU A 165 19.84 -9.05 -2.07
C LEU A 165 20.73 -10.00 -1.25
N GLU A 166 22.05 -9.76 -1.23
CA GLU A 166 22.98 -10.54 -0.40
C GLU A 166 22.73 -10.31 1.09
N LEU A 167 22.50 -9.06 1.48
CA LEU A 167 22.13 -8.69 2.84
C LEU A 167 20.77 -9.29 3.27
N MET A 168 19.85 -9.46 2.33
CA MET A 168 18.54 -10.09 2.53
C MET A 168 18.60 -11.62 2.62
N ALA A 169 19.50 -12.26 1.87
CA ALA A 169 19.68 -13.72 1.86
C ALA A 169 20.31 -14.24 3.17
N GLY A 170 20.90 -13.37 4.00
CA GLY A 170 21.50 -13.75 5.28
C GLY A 170 22.76 -14.64 5.12
N CYS A 171 23.39 -14.63 3.94
CA CYS A 171 24.57 -15.43 3.63
C CYS A 171 25.86 -14.81 4.21
N ASN A 172 26.00 -14.80 5.53
CA ASN A 172 27.31 -14.63 6.16
C ASN A 172 27.90 -16.03 6.45
N GLY A 173 28.46 -16.66 5.41
CA GLY A 173 29.21 -17.91 5.53
C GLY A 173 29.38 -18.63 4.18
N PRO A 174 30.54 -19.26 3.90
CA PRO A 174 30.92 -19.72 2.55
C PRO A 174 30.14 -20.94 2.01
N SER A 175 29.06 -21.40 2.65
CA SER A 175 28.44 -22.70 2.32
C SER A 175 26.91 -22.80 2.42
N ARG A 176 26.13 -21.70 2.49
CA ARG A 176 24.65 -21.78 2.57
C ARG A 176 23.99 -21.27 1.29
N LYS A 177 23.31 -22.18 0.57
CA LYS A 177 22.42 -21.84 -0.55
C LYS A 177 21.09 -21.33 0.01
N CYS A 178 20.90 -20.02 0.03
CA CYS A 178 19.58 -19.40 0.22
C CYS A 178 19.03 -19.04 -1.16
N GLU A 179 17.88 -19.60 -1.55
CA GLU A 179 17.21 -19.20 -2.80
C GLU A 179 16.20 -18.08 -2.56
N PRO A 180 16.42 -16.88 -3.12
CA PRO A 180 15.52 -15.76 -2.93
C PRO A 180 14.20 -15.99 -3.68
N ARG A 181 13.06 -15.80 -3.00
CA ARG A 181 11.74 -15.75 -3.63
C ARG A 181 11.22 -14.32 -3.54
N LEU A 182 10.88 -13.75 -4.68
CA LEU A 182 10.50 -12.34 -4.85
C LEU A 182 8.96 -12.28 -4.93
N LEU A 183 8.29 -11.22 -4.45
CA LEU A 183 6.82 -11.01 -4.56
C LEU A 183 6.46 -9.65 -5.17
N PRO A 184 5.25 -9.45 -5.76
CA PRO A 184 4.97 -8.29 -6.59
C PRO A 184 4.72 -7.02 -5.77
N GLN A 185 5.14 -5.88 -6.36
CA GLN A 185 4.97 -4.49 -5.92
C GLN A 185 5.53 -4.14 -4.52
N LYS A 186 6.75 -3.58 -4.50
CA LYS A 186 7.45 -2.98 -3.34
C LYS A 186 7.52 -3.85 -2.05
N ARG A 187 7.25 -5.15 -2.14
CA ARG A 187 7.13 -6.08 -1.02
C ARG A 187 7.80 -7.40 -1.37
N MET A 188 8.71 -7.88 -0.53
CA MET A 188 9.49 -9.10 -0.77
C MET A 188 9.38 -10.04 0.43
N LEU A 189 9.26 -11.36 0.20
CA LEU A 189 9.29 -12.38 1.26
C LEU A 189 10.33 -13.46 0.92
N PHE A 190 11.37 -13.59 1.74
CA PHE A 190 12.43 -14.59 1.57
C PHE A 190 12.21 -15.78 2.52
N GLY A 191 12.13 -17.00 2.00
CA GLY A 191 12.18 -18.22 2.81
C GLY A 191 13.63 -18.69 3.00
N CYS A 192 14.03 -19.06 4.22
CA CYS A 192 15.30 -19.72 4.48
C CYS A 192 15.01 -21.16 4.90
N GLU A 193 15.34 -22.14 4.06
CA GLU A 193 15.34 -23.55 4.45
C GLU A 193 16.63 -23.84 5.21
N THR A 194 16.57 -23.86 6.54
CA THR A 194 17.62 -24.49 7.33
C THR A 194 17.41 -26.00 7.34
N ARG A 195 18.13 -26.73 6.49
CA ARG A 195 18.38 -28.16 6.76
C ARG A 195 19.22 -28.25 8.02
N LEU A 196 18.61 -28.74 9.09
CA LEU A 196 19.34 -29.32 10.21
C LEU A 196 19.79 -30.70 9.73
N GLU A 197 21.10 -30.90 9.61
CA GLU A 197 21.72 -32.23 9.54
C GLU A 197 21.56 -32.95 10.89
#